data_AF-A0A2E3V1Q0-F1
#
_entry.id   AF-A0A2E3V1Q0-F1
#
_cell.length_a   1.000
_cell.length_b   1.000
_cell.length_c   1.000
_cell.angle_alpha   90.00
_cell.angle_beta   90.00
_cell.angle_gamma   90.00
#
_symmetry.space_group_name_H-M   'P 1'
#
loop_
_entity.id
_entity.type
_entity.pdbx_description
1 polymer ?
#
loop_
_entity_poly.entity_id
_entity_poly.type
_entity_poly.pdbx_seq_one_letter_code
_entity_poly.pdbx_strand_id
1 'polypeptide(L)'
;MRSGGYTKNDELEDALFAFGRNYNEVKEFPRCRLPTGIVNLLRRSELDKVALETGFSIEISLKRKTQREWCRFEQILSVKAKSHPYDYSQRAIFSIFDGFDTFELGTNPWSEFMPSQLWIKLSSLNDQTLAWVLSEGKILSGDINEQKTLHDFYEIEISGPKSIEYLRLPPPPDRPYNFFDDF
;
A
#
# COMPACT_ATOMS: atom_id res chain seq x y z
N MET A 1 0.39 3.45 -0.15
CA MET A 1 0.98 3.90 -1.44
C MET A 1 2.35 4.54 -1.21
N ARG A 2 3.24 4.44 -2.21
CA ARG A 2 4.66 4.81 -2.16
C ARG A 2 4.87 6.34 -2.14
N SER A 3 5.85 6.77 -1.35
CA SER A 3 6.65 7.98 -1.56
C SER A 3 7.96 7.51 -2.20
N GLY A 4 8.33 8.06 -3.35
CA GLY A 4 9.56 7.71 -4.05
C GLY A 4 10.80 7.71 -3.13
N GLY A 5 11.72 6.78 -3.43
CA GLY A 5 13.06 6.63 -2.87
C GLY A 5 13.85 5.65 -3.75
N TYR A 6 14.82 6.10 -4.56
CA TYR A 6 15.67 5.33 -5.45
C TYR A 6 16.96 4.94 -4.72
N THR A 7 16.97 3.72 -4.20
CA THR A 7 18.18 2.90 -4.12
C THR A 7 17.87 1.58 -4.79
N LYS A 8 18.09 1.54 -6.12
CA LYS A 8 18.47 0.36 -6.90
C LYS A 8 18.04 -0.98 -6.29
N ASN A 9 16.74 -1.22 -6.28
CA ASN A 9 16.03 -2.50 -6.35
C ASN A 9 14.53 -2.15 -6.20
N ASP A 10 13.76 -2.19 -7.30
CA ASP A 10 12.28 -2.13 -7.27
C ASP A 10 11.68 -3.43 -6.67
N GLU A 11 12.34 -3.93 -5.63
CA GLU A 11 12.01 -5.16 -4.94
C GLU A 11 11.06 -4.85 -3.80
N LEU A 12 10.03 -5.69 -3.69
CA LEU A 12 8.95 -5.57 -2.71
C LEU A 12 9.46 -5.48 -1.26
N GLU A 13 10.64 -6.00 -0.96
CA GLU A 13 11.27 -5.98 0.36
C GLU A 13 11.78 -4.60 0.79
N ASP A 14 12.21 -3.77 -0.17
CA ASP A 14 12.81 -2.47 0.11
C ASP A 14 11.81 -1.31 0.03
N ALA A 15 10.65 -1.55 -0.58
CA ALA A 15 9.60 -0.56 -0.77
C ALA A 15 8.98 -0.09 0.55
N LEU A 16 8.72 1.21 0.63
CA LEU A 16 8.06 1.86 1.77
C LEU A 16 6.57 2.06 1.52
N PHE A 17 5.75 1.62 2.49
CA PHE A 17 4.30 1.69 2.44
C PHE A 17 3.76 2.58 3.56
N ALA A 18 2.89 3.52 3.20
CA ALA A 18 1.93 4.07 4.15
C ALA A 18 0.87 3.01 4.48
N PHE A 19 0.51 2.87 5.75
CA PHE A 19 -0.41 1.85 6.23
C PHE A 19 -1.32 2.41 7.32
N GLY A 20 -2.51 1.83 7.47
CA GLY A 20 -3.48 2.23 8.47
C GLY A 20 -4.81 1.53 8.25
N ARG A 21 -5.64 1.51 9.30
CA ARG A 21 -6.98 0.90 9.27
C ARG A 21 -8.05 1.88 8.84
N ASN A 22 -7.73 3.18 8.91
CA ASN A 22 -8.56 4.29 8.48
C ASN A 22 -7.67 5.36 7.84
N TYR A 23 -8.31 6.35 7.23
CA TYR A 23 -7.63 7.40 6.49
C TYR A 23 -6.70 8.28 7.35
N ASN A 24 -6.99 8.47 8.65
CA ASN A 24 -6.10 9.25 9.54
C ASN A 24 -4.81 8.47 9.81
N GLU A 25 -4.92 7.19 10.14
CA GLU A 25 -3.76 6.33 10.39
C GLU A 25 -2.82 6.28 9.18
N VAL A 26 -3.37 6.17 7.96
CA VAL A 26 -2.56 6.15 6.72
C VAL A 26 -1.79 7.46 6.53
N LYS A 27 -2.31 8.61 7.00
CA LYS A 27 -1.65 9.92 6.89
C LYS A 27 -0.66 10.19 8.01
N GLU A 28 -0.95 9.71 9.22
CA GLU A 28 -0.18 10.00 10.43
C GLU A 28 0.99 9.03 10.65
N PHE A 29 0.81 7.75 10.29
CA PHE A 29 1.85 6.75 10.53
C PHE A 29 3.01 6.88 9.54
N PRO A 30 4.26 6.68 10.02
CA PRO A 30 5.43 6.71 9.17
C PRO A 30 5.38 5.56 8.15
N ARG A 31 5.89 5.82 6.96
CA ARG A 31 6.02 4.78 5.93
C ARG A 31 7.05 3.75 6.37
N CYS A 32 6.72 2.47 6.25
CA CYS A 32 7.58 1.37 6.68
C CYS A 32 7.68 0.27 5.61
N ARG A 33 8.69 -0.59 5.75
CA ARG A 33 8.83 -1.78 4.92
C ARG A 33 7.85 -2.85 5.36
N LEU A 34 7.44 -3.71 4.43
CA LEU A 34 6.58 -4.83 4.75
C LEU A 34 7.35 -5.91 5.53
N PRO A 35 6.73 -6.56 6.52
CA PRO A 35 7.32 -7.73 7.17
C PRO A 35 7.38 -8.90 6.17
N THR A 36 8.38 -9.78 6.33
CA THR A 36 8.65 -10.89 5.40
C THR A 36 7.45 -11.81 5.22
N GLY A 37 6.65 -12.04 6.27
CA GLY A 37 5.41 -12.81 6.19
C GLY A 37 4.41 -12.25 5.17
N ILE A 38 4.33 -10.93 5.05
CA ILE A 38 3.43 -10.25 4.11
C ILE A 38 4.03 -10.18 2.70
N VAL A 39 5.35 -9.93 2.58
CA VAL A 39 6.07 -9.98 1.29
C VAL A 39 5.86 -11.34 0.61
N ASN A 40 6.07 -12.43 1.35
CA ASN A 40 5.91 -13.77 0.80
C ASN A 40 4.46 -14.08 0.45
N LEU A 41 3.50 -13.56 1.22
CA LEU A 41 2.08 -13.74 0.92
C LEU A 41 1.67 -13.00 -0.37
N LEU A 42 2.21 -11.81 -0.62
CA LEU A 42 2.01 -11.06 -1.87
C LEU A 42 2.54 -11.82 -3.08
N ARG A 43 3.76 -12.39 -2.97
CA ARG A 43 4.35 -13.22 -4.04
C ARG A 43 3.53 -14.47 -4.33
N ARG A 44 3.10 -15.20 -3.29
CA ARG A 44 2.26 -16.40 -3.42
C ARG A 44 0.89 -16.11 -4.03
N SER A 45 0.41 -14.89 -3.87
CA SER A 45 -0.90 -14.44 -4.38
C SER A 45 -0.79 -13.69 -5.72
N GLU A 46 0.42 -13.61 -6.30
CA GLU A 46 0.68 -12.87 -7.56
C GLU A 46 0.25 -11.39 -7.49
N LEU A 47 0.30 -10.78 -6.30
CA LEU A 47 -0.09 -9.39 -6.03
C LEU A 47 1.12 -8.48 -5.78
N ASP A 48 2.35 -8.97 -5.94
CA ASP A 48 3.59 -8.23 -5.73
C ASP A 48 3.66 -6.95 -6.58
N LYS A 49 3.40 -7.05 -7.88
CA LYS A 49 3.40 -5.90 -8.80
C LYS A 49 2.26 -4.93 -8.48
N VAL A 50 1.05 -5.47 -8.28
CA VAL A 50 -0.14 -4.67 -7.97
C VAL A 50 0.05 -3.89 -6.66
N ALA A 51 0.68 -4.51 -5.66
CA ALA A 51 1.01 -3.87 -4.39
C ALA A 51 2.00 -2.71 -4.57
N LEU A 52 3.01 -2.87 -5.43
CA LEU A 52 3.97 -1.82 -5.73
C LEU A 52 3.34 -0.64 -6.50
N GLU A 53 2.41 -0.93 -7.40
CA GLU A 53 1.75 0.09 -8.24
C GLU A 53 0.65 0.85 -7.50
N THR A 54 -0.29 0.11 -6.90
CA THR A 54 -1.54 0.67 -6.37
C THR A 54 -1.70 0.50 -4.86
N GLY A 55 -0.93 -0.41 -4.25
CA GLY A 55 -1.14 -0.86 -2.88
C GLY A 55 -2.12 -2.02 -2.80
N PHE A 56 -2.44 -2.42 -1.57
CA PHE A 56 -3.26 -3.59 -1.29
C PHE A 56 -3.95 -3.46 0.07
N SER A 57 -4.92 -4.34 0.31
CA SER A 57 -5.62 -4.48 1.58
C SER A 57 -5.28 -5.82 2.23
N ILE A 58 -5.25 -5.83 3.57
CA ILE A 58 -5.06 -7.04 4.37
C ILE A 58 -6.36 -7.30 5.13
N GLU A 59 -6.95 -8.47 4.90
CA GLU A 59 -8.08 -8.96 5.69
C GLU A 59 -7.58 -10.00 6.69
N ILE A 60 -7.97 -9.83 7.95
CA ILE A 60 -7.59 -10.74 9.06
C ILE A 60 -8.86 -11.36 9.64
N SER A 61 -8.87 -12.68 9.80
CA SER A 61 -9.95 -13.44 10.42
C SER A 61 -9.44 -14.30 11.55
N LEU A 62 -10.18 -14.28 12.67
CA LEU A 62 -10.02 -15.21 13.81
C LEU A 62 -10.69 -16.56 13.57
N LYS A 63 -11.67 -16.59 12.67
CA LYS A 63 -12.43 -17.79 12.35
C LYS A 63 -11.70 -18.56 11.28
N ARG A 64 -11.76 -19.88 11.38
CA ARG A 64 -11.22 -20.78 10.36
C ARG A 64 -11.79 -20.44 8.99
N LYS A 65 -10.89 -20.28 8.02
CA LYS A 65 -11.21 -20.12 6.61
C LYS A 65 -10.76 -21.35 5.84
N THR A 66 -11.59 -21.78 4.90
CA THR A 66 -11.35 -22.96 4.06
C THR A 66 -11.11 -22.57 2.60
N GLN A 67 -11.38 -21.32 2.24
CA GLN A 67 -11.14 -20.79 0.91
C GLN A 67 -9.63 -20.63 0.65
N ARG A 68 -9.21 -20.92 -0.58
CA ARG A 68 -7.79 -20.96 -0.99
C ARG A 68 -7.05 -19.64 -0.83
N GLU A 69 -7.77 -18.51 -0.92
CA GLU A 69 -7.22 -17.16 -0.78
C GLU A 69 -6.78 -16.82 0.65
N TRP A 70 -7.23 -17.58 1.64
CA TRP A 70 -6.89 -17.37 3.04
C TRP A 70 -5.72 -18.24 3.45
N CYS A 71 -4.62 -17.62 3.85
CA CYS A 71 -3.45 -18.30 4.38
C CYS A 71 -3.51 -18.35 5.90
N ARG A 72 -3.20 -19.54 6.44
CA ARG A 72 -3.13 -19.76 7.90
C ARG A 72 -1.77 -19.33 8.43
N PHE A 73 -1.82 -18.58 9.52
CA PHE A 73 -0.66 -18.22 10.33
C PHE A 73 -0.83 -18.75 11.75
N GLU A 74 0.27 -19.20 12.35
CA GLU A 74 0.30 -19.72 13.70
C GLU A 74 1.16 -18.84 14.60
N GLN A 75 0.68 -18.63 15.82
CA GLN A 75 1.40 -17.86 16.83
C GLN A 75 2.62 -18.66 17.29
N ILE A 76 3.82 -18.10 17.12
CA ILE A 76 5.07 -18.72 17.59
C ILE A 76 5.56 -18.13 18.91
N LEU A 77 5.23 -16.87 19.17
CA LEU A 77 5.60 -16.16 20.40
C LEU A 77 4.52 -15.14 20.73
N SER A 78 4.21 -14.97 22.02
CA SER A 78 3.38 -13.87 22.50
C SER A 78 4.01 -13.22 23.73
N VAL A 79 3.93 -11.89 23.77
CA VAL A 79 4.42 -11.05 24.85
C VAL A 79 3.28 -10.17 25.33
N LYS A 80 3.07 -10.16 26.64
CA LYS A 80 2.21 -9.19 27.31
C LYS A 80 3.09 -8.11 27.92
N ALA A 81 2.78 -6.84 27.67
CA ALA A 81 3.47 -5.74 28.32
C ALA A 81 3.31 -5.88 29.85
N LYS A 82 4.43 -5.82 30.58
CA LYS A 82 4.41 -5.82 32.05
C LYS A 82 4.04 -4.45 32.64
N SER A 83 4.12 -3.41 31.83
CA SER A 83 4.05 -2.02 32.30
C SER A 83 2.66 -1.44 32.08
N HIS A 84 1.96 -1.23 33.21
CA HIS A 84 0.69 -0.53 33.43
C HIS A 84 -0.54 -1.46 33.60
N PRO A 85 -1.28 -1.34 34.72
CA PRO A 85 -2.45 -2.17 35.03
C PRO A 85 -3.60 -2.11 34.00
N TYR A 86 -3.53 -1.16 33.06
CA TYR A 86 -4.55 -0.89 32.04
C TYR A 86 -4.02 -1.08 30.61
N ASP A 87 -2.76 -1.49 30.45
CA ASP A 87 -2.21 -1.83 29.14
C ASP A 87 -2.45 -3.32 28.85
N TYR A 88 -3.63 -3.61 28.28
CA TYR A 88 -3.99 -4.95 27.82
C TYR A 88 -3.39 -5.27 26.45
N SER A 89 -2.49 -4.44 25.92
CA SER A 89 -1.88 -4.69 24.61
C SER A 89 -0.95 -5.91 24.71
N GLN A 90 -1.35 -6.96 23.99
CA GLN A 90 -0.51 -8.11 23.76
C GLN A 90 0.06 -7.97 22.35
N ARG A 91 1.31 -8.39 22.19
CA ARG A 91 1.92 -8.54 20.87
C ARG A 91 2.27 -9.99 20.66
N ALA A 92 2.23 -10.42 19.42
CA ALA A 92 2.64 -11.76 19.06
C ALA A 92 3.24 -11.79 17.68
N ILE A 93 4.17 -12.73 17.54
CA ILE A 93 4.79 -13.06 16.28
C ILE A 93 4.06 -14.26 15.71
N PHE A 94 3.65 -14.14 14.46
CA PHE A 94 2.98 -15.18 13.71
C PHE A 94 3.90 -15.65 12.58
N SER A 95 3.93 -16.96 12.34
CA SER A 95 4.60 -17.58 11.20
C SER A 95 3.57 -18.18 10.25
N ILE A 96 3.86 -18.16 8.95
CA ILE A 96 3.04 -18.90 7.98
C ILE A 96 3.12 -20.40 8.27
N PHE A 97 2.00 -21.13 8.16
CA PHE A 97 1.93 -22.53 8.59
C PHE A 97 2.90 -23.48 7.85
N ASP A 98 3.26 -23.15 6.61
CA ASP A 98 4.10 -23.97 5.73
C ASP A 98 5.46 -23.31 5.42
N GLY A 99 5.95 -22.44 6.31
CA GLY A 99 7.19 -21.69 6.10
C GLY A 99 7.72 -21.02 7.35
N PHE A 100 8.69 -20.12 7.17
CA PHE A 100 9.42 -19.45 8.26
C PHE A 100 9.22 -17.94 8.30
N ASP A 101 8.42 -17.40 7.38
CA ASP A 101 8.20 -15.97 7.26
C ASP A 101 7.21 -15.49 8.31
N THR A 102 7.53 -14.35 8.92
CA THR A 102 6.83 -13.87 10.11
C THR A 102 6.37 -12.44 10.00
N PHE A 103 5.40 -12.09 10.85
CA PHE A 103 5.04 -10.71 11.14
C PHE A 103 4.61 -10.58 12.60
N GLU A 104 4.71 -9.37 13.15
CA GLU A 104 4.20 -9.03 14.47
C GLU A 104 2.78 -8.44 14.33
N LEU A 105 1.87 -8.82 15.24
CA LEU A 105 0.56 -8.21 15.38
C LEU A 105 0.34 -7.79 16.84
N GLY A 106 -0.28 -6.63 17.04
CA GLY A 106 -0.76 -6.16 18.34
C GLY A 106 -2.26 -6.37 18.49
N THR A 107 -2.72 -6.58 19.73
CA THR A 107 -4.16 -6.72 20.00
C THR A 107 -4.88 -5.38 20.08
N ASN A 108 -4.22 -4.27 20.42
CA ASN A 108 -4.88 -2.98 20.55
C ASN A 108 -5.12 -2.31 19.19
N PRO A 109 -6.31 -1.74 18.91
CA PRO A 109 -7.57 -1.75 19.68
C PRO A 109 -8.55 -2.85 19.22
N TRP A 110 -8.05 -3.92 18.61
CA TRP A 110 -8.85 -4.97 17.97
C TRP A 110 -9.41 -6.04 18.94
N SER A 111 -8.64 -6.44 19.96
CA SER A 111 -8.98 -7.56 20.85
C SER A 111 -8.34 -7.40 22.23
N GLU A 112 -8.91 -8.04 23.24
CA GLU A 112 -8.30 -8.18 24.58
C GLU A 112 -7.37 -9.40 24.67
N PHE A 113 -7.55 -10.37 23.77
CA PHE A 113 -6.79 -11.60 23.72
C PHE A 113 -6.10 -11.79 22.37
N MET A 114 -4.88 -12.30 22.40
CA MET A 114 -4.18 -12.71 21.19
C MET A 114 -4.59 -14.14 20.81
N PRO A 115 -5.05 -14.39 19.57
CA PRO A 115 -5.38 -15.73 19.11
C PRO A 115 -4.12 -16.55 18.81
N SER A 116 -4.21 -17.87 18.99
CA SER A 116 -3.13 -18.80 18.61
C SER A 116 -3.00 -19.00 17.10
N GLN A 117 -4.05 -18.70 16.33
CA GLN A 117 -4.09 -18.85 14.88
C GLN A 117 -4.84 -17.69 14.23
N LEU A 118 -4.38 -17.32 13.04
CA LEU A 118 -5.00 -16.29 12.20
C LEU A 118 -5.16 -16.80 10.77
N TRP A 119 -6.15 -16.27 10.08
CA TRP A 119 -6.32 -16.41 8.65
C TRP A 119 -6.18 -15.04 8.01
N ILE A 120 -5.27 -14.91 7.05
CA ILE A 120 -4.99 -13.66 6.36
C ILE A 120 -5.25 -13.85 4.87
N LYS A 121 -5.92 -12.87 4.27
CA LYS A 121 -6.11 -12.76 2.83
C LYS A 121 -5.63 -11.38 2.37
N LEU A 122 -4.98 -11.35 1.21
CA LEU A 122 -4.58 -10.11 0.55
C LEU A 122 -5.47 -9.87 -0.67
N SER A 123 -5.87 -8.61 -0.87
CA SER A 123 -6.65 -8.20 -2.04
C SER A 123 -6.12 -6.87 -2.56
N SER A 124 -6.24 -6.62 -3.87
CA SER A 124 -6.02 -5.28 -4.43
C SER A 124 -6.94 -4.25 -3.77
N LEU A 125 -6.55 -2.98 -3.81
CA LEU A 125 -7.45 -1.92 -3.37
C LEU A 125 -8.69 -1.88 -4.27
N ASN A 126 -9.85 -1.60 -3.68
CA ASN A 126 -11.05 -1.32 -4.44
C ASN A 126 -10.99 0.11 -5.02
N ASP A 127 -11.78 0.35 -6.07
CA ASP A 127 -11.80 1.62 -6.81
C ASP A 127 -12.07 2.83 -5.91
N GLN A 128 -12.96 2.69 -4.92
CA GLN A 128 -13.27 3.76 -3.97
C GLN A 128 -12.05 4.14 -3.12
N THR A 129 -11.31 3.14 -2.61
CA THR A 129 -10.10 3.37 -1.82
C THR A 129 -9.00 3.94 -2.70
N LEU A 130 -8.85 3.42 -3.92
CA LEU A 130 -7.86 3.92 -4.88
C LEU A 130 -8.13 5.39 -5.25
N ALA A 131 -9.38 5.72 -5.60
CA ALA A 131 -9.79 7.09 -5.90
C ALA A 131 -9.54 8.05 -4.72
N TRP A 132 -9.82 7.61 -3.49
CA TRP A 132 -9.47 8.39 -2.30
C TRP A 132 -7.95 8.61 -2.20
N VAL A 133 -7.12 7.57 -2.33
CA VAL A 133 -5.67 7.76 -2.25
C VAL A 133 -5.15 8.69 -3.36
N LEU A 134 -5.70 8.60 -4.57
CA LEU A 134 -5.37 9.51 -5.68
C LEU A 134 -5.77 10.97 -5.37
N SER A 135 -6.89 11.19 -4.68
CA SER A 135 -7.32 12.53 -4.25
C SER A 135 -6.43 13.12 -3.14
N GLU A 136 -5.71 12.26 -2.40
CA GLU A 136 -4.85 12.64 -1.29
C GLU A 136 -3.42 12.88 -1.76
N GLY A 137 -3.15 14.08 -2.25
CA GLY A 137 -1.86 14.46 -2.86
C GLY A 137 -0.60 14.23 -2.00
N LYS A 138 -0.74 14.07 -0.67
CA LYS A 138 0.39 13.82 0.24
C LYS A 138 0.75 12.35 0.43
N ILE A 139 -0.16 11.42 0.13
CA ILE A 139 0.10 9.99 0.29
C ILE A 139 1.02 9.51 -0.85
N LEU A 140 0.77 10.04 -2.05
CA LEU A 140 1.52 9.81 -3.28
C LEU A 140 2.77 10.68 -3.45
N SER A 141 2.90 11.75 -2.67
CA SER A 141 4.07 12.61 -2.77
C SER A 141 5.30 11.90 -2.20
N GLY A 142 6.29 11.68 -3.06
CA GLY A 142 7.67 11.39 -2.67
C GLY A 142 8.28 12.48 -1.81
N ASP A 143 9.38 12.19 -1.12
CA ASP A 143 10.23 13.27 -0.60
C ASP A 143 10.62 14.21 -1.76
N ILE A 144 10.87 15.49 -1.44
CA ILE A 144 11.13 16.60 -2.39
C ILE A 144 12.24 16.30 -3.43
N ASN A 145 13.04 15.25 -3.25
CA ASN A 145 14.09 14.80 -4.17
C ASN A 145 13.72 13.56 -5.01
N GLU A 146 12.45 13.17 -5.03
CA GLU A 146 11.96 11.98 -5.72
C GLU A 146 10.88 12.35 -6.73
N GLN A 147 11.36 12.92 -7.84
CA GLN A 147 10.60 13.27 -9.02
C GLN A 147 11.21 12.50 -10.20
N LYS A 148 10.41 11.64 -10.84
CA LYS A 148 10.76 11.18 -12.20
C LYS A 148 10.71 12.38 -13.14
N THR A 149 11.78 12.58 -13.88
CA THR A 149 11.89 13.72 -14.80
C THR A 149 11.23 13.38 -16.13
N LEU A 150 10.81 14.39 -16.89
CA LEU A 150 10.34 14.25 -18.28
C LEU A 150 11.34 13.51 -19.20
N HIS A 151 12.60 13.33 -18.78
CA HIS A 151 13.61 12.58 -19.53
C HIS A 151 13.37 11.06 -19.55
N ASP A 152 12.62 10.50 -18.60
CA ASP A 152 12.27 9.06 -18.59
C ASP A 152 11.29 8.69 -19.72
N PHE A 153 10.70 9.70 -20.39
CA PHE A 153 9.79 9.56 -21.53
C PHE A 153 10.49 9.82 -22.89
N TYR A 154 11.81 10.05 -22.90
CA TYR A 154 12.58 10.40 -24.11
C TYR A 154 12.83 9.20 -25.04
N GLU A 155 12.69 7.96 -24.57
CA GLU A 155 12.95 6.74 -25.38
C GLU A 155 11.80 6.32 -26.31
N ILE A 156 10.68 7.05 -26.33
CA ILE A 156 9.71 6.85 -27.41
C ILE A 156 10.24 7.63 -28.61
N GLU A 157 10.77 6.94 -29.63
CA GLU A 157 11.15 7.50 -30.93
C GLU A 157 9.92 8.01 -31.72
N ILE A 158 9.15 8.92 -31.13
CA ILE A 158 8.22 9.75 -31.87
C ILE A 158 9.07 10.91 -32.38
N SER A 159 9.17 11.04 -33.71
CA SER A 159 9.79 12.22 -34.30
C SER A 159 9.15 13.46 -33.69
N GLY A 160 9.95 14.22 -32.93
CA GLY A 160 9.44 15.39 -32.21
C GLY A 160 8.73 16.34 -33.19
N PRO A 161 7.57 16.90 -32.82
CA PRO A 161 6.93 17.91 -33.65
C PRO A 161 7.94 19.04 -33.87
N LYS A 162 8.06 19.49 -35.13
CA LYS A 162 8.96 20.59 -35.51
C LYS A 162 8.79 21.75 -34.53
N SER A 163 9.90 22.32 -34.06
CA SER A 163 9.86 23.46 -33.14
C SER A 163 8.99 24.57 -33.72
N ILE A 164 7.89 24.86 -33.02
CA ILE A 164 7.02 25.98 -33.36
C ILE A 164 7.45 27.09 -32.42
N GLU A 165 7.94 28.20 -32.97
CA GLU A 165 8.53 29.32 -32.22
C GLU A 165 7.55 29.95 -31.22
N TYR A 166 6.24 29.78 -31.46
CA TYR A 166 5.18 30.29 -30.61
C TYR A 166 4.01 29.30 -30.48
N LEU A 167 3.43 29.24 -29.28
CA LEU A 167 2.19 28.52 -28.99
C LEU A 167 1.05 29.11 -29.84
N ARG A 168 0.39 28.29 -30.64
CA ARG A 168 -0.85 28.70 -31.33
C ARG A 168 -2.02 28.49 -30.39
N LEU A 169 -2.73 29.58 -30.09
CA LEU A 169 -3.93 29.50 -29.27
C LEU A 169 -5.03 28.74 -30.03
N PRO A 170 -5.82 27.88 -29.36
CA PRO A 170 -6.99 27.29 -29.97
C PRO A 170 -8.00 28.39 -30.33
N PRO A 171 -8.84 28.18 -31.36
CA PRO A 171 -9.93 29.10 -31.64
C PRO A 171 -10.88 29.18 -30.42
N PRO A 172 -11.63 30.29 -30.27
CA PRO A 172 -12.70 30.37 -29.29
C PRO A 172 -13.67 29.20 -29.46
N PRO A 173 -14.27 28.68 -28.37
CA PRO A 173 -15.24 27.60 -28.47
C PRO A 173 -16.48 28.07 -29.27
N ASP A 174 -17.10 27.15 -30.01
CA ASP A 174 -18.28 27.45 -30.85
C ASP A 174 -19.49 27.94 -30.03
N ARG A 175 -19.50 27.65 -28.73
CA ARG A 175 -20.50 28.12 -27.76
C ARG A 175 -19.85 28.37 -26.39
N PRO A 176 -20.37 29.30 -25.58
CA PRO A 176 -19.93 29.45 -24.19
C PRO A 176 -20.13 28.13 -23.44
N TYR A 177 -19.09 27.66 -22.77
CA TYR A 177 -19.14 26.48 -21.92
C TYR A 177 -18.45 26.79 -20.58
N ASN A 178 -18.92 26.21 -19.48
CA ASN A 178 -18.09 26.15 -18.28
C ASN A 178 -17.21 24.91 -18.35
N PHE A 179 -15.97 25.07 -17.89
CA PHE A 179 -14.96 24.02 -17.95
C PHE A 179 -15.37 22.69 -17.28
N PHE A 180 -16.33 22.73 -16.35
CA PHE A 180 -16.83 21.57 -15.61
C PHE A 180 -18.21 21.08 -16.06
N ASP A 181 -18.74 21.61 -17.17
CA ASP A 181 -19.99 21.11 -17.72
C ASP A 181 -19.70 19.84 -18.54
N ASP A 182 -20.43 18.76 -18.26
CA ASP A 182 -20.43 17.57 -19.11
C ASP A 182 -21.16 17.90 -20.44
N PHE A 183 -20.52 17.57 -21.57
CA PHE A 183 -20.84 18.03 -22.93
C PHE A 183 -22.26 17.78 -23.44
#